data_AF-A0A3D3JS06-F1
#
_entry.id   AF-A0A3D3JS06-F1
#
_cell.length_a   1.000
_cell.length_b   1.000
_cell.length_c   1.000
_cell.angle_alpha   90.00
_cell.angle_beta   90.00
_cell.angle_gamma   90.00
#
_symmetry.space_group_name_H-M   'P 1'
#
loop_
_entity.id
_entity.type
_entity.pdbx_description
1 polymer ?
#
loop_
_entity_poly.entity_id
_entity_poly.type
_entity_poly.pdbx_seq_one_letter_code
_entity_poly.pdbx_strand_id
1 'polypeptide(L)'
;SIETGPEGNLDLDGDTALTLATGADLTAGGDITVNDNLLLDNPNGDSTVTSEDGDITLQNVAAVEIRNLTVTAAEGTVTIGSLGSADGDDTNDANNLTITAANVLLDNTANGRIEGNLTITATGDVDNNDNGGGGTELNVDGAASIAGNNVDLDGGLVVTGSVTVTALQDIGIGLGTVAQGNVTSGGNVSLTADLDLDGDGGVEMNSADLVSTAGNITITGQGVVVDDVDATAGTITIEGLAGGIAAQTPGDVVADLAAINIDLDATGPINVETDASDINAATDGVAGSIIINNVGAGPIVFAGTTTGEDADITLAHTGAGLLTVNDTKASSGDVAIAGGGAIQVNRIDAEDGGATNGITDDAQTVRVTSTGAGDITIAEGDVDADPTNGRTGGISADFALTVLNADGDIDLNSESIFSAGSVDLDSTTGSISDISGGDRVNIRALGSATLIADDEVGNLTDILEVNVGELLVSANSGDADSGFATGLGGLADGSIGPRYVNFIGDAPGLLVWNGDVIGGPPAELQLWLRAGNFDSQGVMLDNTSQVFRNPFFYHKAVMLSDYRAPTTVLEYISASGGKIFGLPRHLALSNNIDILQYTDDPYSWDLEIRRRRDKSRRD
;
A
#
# COMPACT_ATOMS: atom_id res chain seq x y z
N SER A 1 -5.51 -38.93 -49.20
CA SER A 1 -5.99 -39.34 -47.87
C SER A 1 -5.68 -40.81 -47.65
N ILE A 2 -5.22 -41.16 -46.46
CA ILE A 2 -5.08 -42.53 -45.98
C ILE A 2 -6.20 -42.72 -44.95
N GLU A 3 -7.00 -43.76 -45.14
CA GLU A 3 -8.13 -44.07 -44.27
C GLU A 3 -8.03 -45.55 -43.87
N THR A 4 -8.06 -45.82 -42.56
CA THR A 4 -8.19 -47.19 -42.04
C THR A 4 -9.64 -47.49 -41.68
N GLY A 5 -9.94 -48.77 -41.39
CA GLY A 5 -11.28 -49.15 -40.90
C GLY A 5 -11.53 -48.69 -39.45
N PRO A 6 -12.74 -48.96 -38.91
CA PRO A 6 -13.21 -48.45 -37.60
C PRO A 6 -12.36 -48.83 -36.38
N GLU A 7 -11.50 -49.84 -36.48
CA GLU A 7 -10.58 -50.28 -35.42
C GLU A 7 -9.14 -50.38 -35.96
N GLY A 8 -8.84 -49.77 -37.11
CA GLY A 8 -7.56 -49.92 -37.77
C GLY A 8 -6.55 -48.90 -37.26
N ASN A 9 -5.46 -49.36 -36.67
CA ASN A 9 -4.31 -48.49 -36.39
C ASN A 9 -3.58 -48.13 -37.69
N LEU A 10 -3.04 -46.92 -37.74
CA LEU A 10 -2.18 -46.42 -38.80
C LEU A 10 -0.78 -46.17 -38.24
N ASP A 11 0.12 -47.11 -38.48
CA ASP A 11 1.55 -46.97 -38.15
C ASP A 11 2.31 -46.67 -39.45
N LEU A 12 2.91 -45.49 -39.51
CA LEU A 12 3.71 -45.02 -40.63
C LEU A 12 5.17 -44.92 -40.15
N ASP A 13 5.89 -46.01 -40.39
CA ASP A 13 7.30 -46.17 -40.06
C ASP A 13 8.16 -46.50 -41.29
N GLY A 14 9.41 -46.01 -41.31
CA GLY A 14 10.46 -46.54 -42.16
C GLY A 14 10.79 -45.75 -43.43
N ASP A 15 10.21 -44.56 -43.61
CA ASP A 15 10.58 -43.61 -44.65
C ASP A 15 11.43 -42.46 -44.09
N THR A 16 12.10 -41.68 -44.95
CA THR A 16 12.82 -40.47 -44.49
C THR A 16 11.87 -39.31 -44.15
N ALA A 17 10.67 -39.31 -44.73
CA ALA A 17 9.63 -38.30 -44.55
C ALA A 17 8.30 -38.75 -45.20
N LEU A 18 7.17 -38.41 -44.57
CA LEU A 18 5.82 -38.57 -45.12
C LEU A 18 5.30 -37.22 -45.60
N THR A 19 5.04 -37.06 -46.90
CA THR A 19 4.46 -35.82 -47.44
C THR A 19 2.95 -35.90 -47.59
N LEU A 20 2.20 -35.02 -46.91
CA LEU A 20 0.78 -34.83 -47.17
C LEU A 20 0.57 -33.83 -48.30
N ALA A 21 0.05 -34.32 -49.44
CA ALA A 21 -0.34 -33.49 -50.57
C ALA A 21 -1.66 -32.72 -50.29
N THR A 22 -1.94 -31.69 -51.10
CA THR A 22 -3.12 -30.81 -50.95
C THR A 22 -4.43 -31.55 -50.67
N GLY A 23 -5.06 -31.24 -49.53
CA GLY A 23 -6.35 -31.82 -49.11
C GLY A 23 -6.27 -33.31 -48.76
N ALA A 24 -5.08 -33.81 -48.39
CA ALA A 24 -4.91 -35.16 -47.87
C ALA A 24 -5.19 -35.19 -46.37
N ASP A 25 -6.11 -36.08 -45.99
CA ASP A 25 -6.42 -36.39 -44.59
C ASP A 25 -5.78 -37.72 -44.19
N LEU A 26 -5.27 -37.79 -42.96
CA LEU A 26 -4.94 -39.02 -42.27
C LEU A 26 -6.11 -39.33 -41.34
N THR A 27 -6.81 -40.43 -41.57
CA THR A 27 -7.96 -40.82 -40.74
C THR A 27 -7.84 -42.27 -40.31
N ALA A 28 -8.01 -42.52 -39.02
CA ALA A 28 -8.02 -43.87 -38.47
C ALA A 28 -9.09 -44.04 -37.39
N GLY A 29 -9.64 -45.25 -37.29
CA GLY A 29 -10.52 -45.60 -36.16
C GLY A 29 -9.73 -45.82 -34.86
N GLY A 30 -8.52 -46.36 -34.95
CA GLY A 30 -7.58 -46.55 -33.83
C GLY A 30 -6.39 -45.59 -33.88
N ASP A 31 -5.28 -45.99 -33.28
CA ASP A 31 -4.11 -45.11 -33.11
C ASP A 31 -3.49 -44.68 -34.45
N ILE A 32 -3.01 -43.44 -34.52
CA ILE A 32 -2.15 -42.94 -35.60
C ILE A 32 -0.76 -42.69 -35.03
N THR A 33 0.26 -43.34 -35.57
CA THR A 33 1.65 -43.08 -35.23
C THR A 33 2.41 -42.73 -36.51
N VAL A 34 3.00 -41.53 -36.54
CA VAL A 34 3.91 -41.07 -37.59
C VAL A 34 5.27 -40.86 -36.93
N ASN A 35 6.15 -41.86 -37.05
CA ASN A 35 7.50 -41.82 -36.48
C ASN A 35 8.49 -41.05 -37.38
N ASP A 36 8.17 -40.94 -38.67
CA ASP A 36 8.97 -40.20 -39.63
C ASP A 36 8.60 -38.70 -39.64
N ASN A 37 9.42 -37.86 -40.30
CA ASN A 37 9.08 -36.44 -40.47
C ASN A 37 7.78 -36.29 -41.28
N LEU A 38 6.74 -35.74 -40.67
CA LEU A 38 5.52 -35.34 -41.35
C LEU A 38 5.80 -34.02 -42.09
N LEU A 39 5.95 -34.10 -43.42
CA LEU A 39 6.10 -32.96 -44.31
C LEU A 39 4.75 -32.50 -44.85
N LEU A 40 4.43 -31.23 -44.64
CA LEU A 40 3.23 -30.62 -45.19
C LEU A 40 3.64 -29.76 -46.41
N ASP A 41 3.29 -30.23 -47.61
CA ASP A 41 3.64 -29.60 -48.91
C ASP A 41 2.37 -28.98 -49.51
N ASN A 42 1.94 -27.82 -48.99
CA ASN A 42 0.72 -27.19 -49.47
C ASN A 42 0.69 -25.64 -49.44
N PRO A 43 0.87 -24.97 -50.60
CA PRO A 43 0.68 -23.52 -50.71
C PRO A 43 -0.78 -23.03 -50.55
N ASN A 44 -1.80 -23.91 -50.59
CA ASN A 44 -3.22 -23.50 -50.80
C ASN A 44 -4.31 -24.27 -50.03
N GLY A 45 -4.05 -25.01 -48.96
CA GLY A 45 -5.14 -25.66 -48.19
C GLY A 45 -4.73 -26.30 -46.86
N ASP A 46 -5.75 -26.69 -46.09
CA ASP A 46 -5.62 -27.23 -44.73
C ASP A 46 -5.26 -28.73 -44.76
N SER A 47 -4.52 -29.19 -43.74
CA SER A 47 -4.21 -30.60 -43.52
C SER A 47 -4.89 -31.09 -42.24
N THR A 48 -5.45 -32.30 -42.26
CA THR A 48 -6.10 -32.89 -41.08
C THR A 48 -5.56 -34.29 -40.74
N VAL A 49 -5.41 -34.53 -39.43
CA VAL A 49 -5.08 -35.84 -38.86
C VAL A 49 -6.16 -36.15 -37.83
N THR A 50 -6.92 -37.22 -38.03
CA THR A 50 -8.08 -37.56 -37.19
C THR A 50 -8.02 -39.03 -36.75
N SER A 51 -8.08 -39.26 -35.43
CA SER A 51 -8.36 -40.56 -34.84
C SER A 51 -9.70 -40.51 -34.12
N GLU A 52 -10.56 -41.50 -34.37
CA GLU A 52 -11.87 -41.60 -33.71
C GLU A 52 -11.71 -42.04 -32.24
N ASP A 53 -11.07 -43.19 -32.00
CA ASP A 53 -11.00 -43.83 -30.68
C ASP A 53 -9.55 -44.04 -30.17
N GLY A 54 -8.54 -43.55 -30.88
CA GLY A 54 -7.13 -43.83 -30.60
C GLY A 54 -6.25 -42.61 -30.35
N ASP A 55 -5.02 -42.87 -29.95
CA ASP A 55 -4.00 -41.84 -29.73
C ASP A 55 -3.41 -41.37 -31.09
N ILE A 56 -2.96 -40.12 -31.15
CA ILE A 56 -2.18 -39.60 -32.28
C ILE A 56 -0.79 -39.23 -31.79
N THR A 57 0.24 -39.85 -32.35
CA THR A 57 1.64 -39.48 -32.12
C THR A 57 2.26 -38.98 -33.42
N LEU A 58 2.68 -37.72 -33.45
CA LEU A 58 3.44 -37.11 -34.54
C LEU A 58 4.84 -36.81 -34.03
N GLN A 59 5.82 -37.65 -34.39
CA GLN A 59 7.16 -37.54 -33.81
C GLN A 59 7.86 -36.25 -34.25
N ASN A 60 7.75 -35.87 -35.52
CA ASN A 60 8.24 -34.60 -36.01
C ASN A 60 7.30 -34.03 -37.08
N VAL A 61 6.91 -32.76 -36.93
CA VAL A 61 6.12 -32.03 -37.90
C VAL A 61 6.97 -30.90 -38.47
N ALA A 62 7.18 -30.92 -39.78
CA ALA A 62 7.97 -29.91 -40.49
C ALA A 62 7.30 -29.56 -41.83
N ALA A 63 7.62 -28.39 -42.38
CA ALA A 63 7.08 -28.03 -43.69
C ALA A 63 7.93 -27.10 -44.52
N VAL A 64 7.50 -26.99 -45.78
CA VAL A 64 8.05 -26.06 -46.77
C VAL A 64 7.04 -24.94 -47.09
N GLU A 65 5.74 -25.18 -46.85
CA GLU A 65 4.62 -24.21 -46.92
C GLU A 65 3.40 -24.85 -46.22
N ILE A 66 3.21 -24.69 -44.90
CA ILE A 66 1.94 -25.12 -44.25
C ILE A 66 0.94 -24.00 -44.35
N ARG A 67 -0.31 -24.30 -44.71
CA ARG A 67 -1.48 -23.52 -44.28
C ARG A 67 -2.34 -24.40 -43.39
N ASN A 68 -2.36 -24.15 -42.07
CA ASN A 68 -3.22 -24.79 -41.07
C ASN A 68 -3.11 -26.33 -40.93
N LEU A 69 -2.71 -26.80 -39.75
CA LEU A 69 -2.80 -28.21 -39.34
C LEU A 69 -3.88 -28.37 -38.28
N THR A 70 -4.80 -29.31 -38.49
CA THR A 70 -5.80 -29.73 -37.51
C THR A 70 -5.56 -31.17 -37.09
N VAL A 71 -5.40 -31.41 -35.80
CA VAL A 71 -5.21 -32.74 -35.21
C VAL A 71 -6.36 -33.02 -34.25
N THR A 72 -7.09 -34.12 -34.47
CA THR A 72 -8.27 -34.47 -33.67
C THR A 72 -8.16 -35.91 -33.19
N ALA A 73 -8.10 -36.13 -31.87
CA ALA A 73 -8.18 -37.46 -31.25
C ALA A 73 -9.32 -37.46 -30.21
N ALA A 74 -10.55 -37.77 -30.64
CA ALA A 74 -11.74 -37.44 -29.84
C ALA A 74 -11.74 -38.07 -28.43
N GLU A 75 -11.22 -39.30 -28.29
CA GLU A 75 -11.10 -40.01 -27.01
C GLU A 75 -9.64 -40.28 -26.59
N GLY A 76 -8.68 -39.87 -27.42
CA GLY A 76 -7.27 -40.21 -27.28
C GLY A 76 -6.36 -39.04 -26.91
N THR A 77 -5.09 -39.34 -26.72
CA THR A 77 -4.02 -38.37 -26.46
C THR A 77 -3.38 -37.95 -27.78
N VAL A 78 -3.18 -36.65 -27.97
CA VAL A 78 -2.33 -36.11 -29.05
C VAL A 78 -0.95 -35.82 -28.48
N THR A 79 0.07 -36.47 -29.01
CA THR A 79 1.48 -36.21 -28.71
C THR A 79 2.18 -35.66 -29.95
N ILE A 80 2.79 -34.49 -29.84
CA ILE A 80 3.67 -33.93 -30.89
C ILE A 80 5.07 -33.81 -30.30
N GLY A 81 6.03 -34.55 -30.86
CA GLY A 81 7.39 -34.68 -30.31
C GLY A 81 8.41 -33.64 -30.80
N SER A 82 8.10 -32.91 -31.88
CA SER A 82 8.80 -31.68 -32.25
C SER A 82 8.02 -30.91 -33.31
N LEU A 83 7.96 -29.59 -33.15
CA LEU A 83 7.47 -28.63 -34.13
C LEU A 83 8.65 -27.89 -34.76
N GLY A 84 9.59 -28.59 -35.41
CA GLY A 84 10.79 -27.94 -35.94
C GLY A 84 11.63 -28.81 -36.86
N SER A 85 12.23 -28.18 -37.87
CA SER A 85 13.17 -28.81 -38.80
C SER A 85 14.63 -28.59 -38.35
N ALA A 86 15.52 -29.52 -38.69
CA ALA A 86 16.97 -29.34 -38.50
C ALA A 86 17.60 -28.35 -39.52
N ASP A 87 16.80 -27.63 -40.30
CA ASP A 87 17.27 -26.71 -41.34
C ASP A 87 17.40 -25.29 -40.76
N GLY A 88 18.57 -24.67 -40.96
CA GLY A 88 18.91 -23.37 -40.39
C GLY A 88 18.26 -22.17 -41.10
N ASP A 89 17.14 -22.38 -41.77
CA ASP A 89 16.35 -21.37 -42.49
C ASP A 89 14.88 -21.48 -42.03
N ASP A 90 14.62 -20.94 -40.83
CA ASP A 90 13.36 -20.86 -40.05
C ASP A 90 12.19 -20.19 -40.78
N THR A 91 11.83 -20.63 -41.99
CA THR A 91 10.85 -19.91 -42.84
C THR A 91 9.65 -20.74 -43.27
N ASN A 92 9.38 -21.90 -42.65
CA ASN A 92 8.10 -22.58 -42.87
C ASN A 92 7.63 -23.61 -41.81
N ASP A 93 7.11 -23.10 -40.70
CA ASP A 93 6.39 -23.91 -39.72
C ASP A 93 4.88 -23.58 -39.69
N ALA A 94 4.06 -24.38 -38.99
CA ALA A 94 2.60 -24.40 -39.18
C ALA A 94 1.91 -23.02 -39.12
N ASN A 95 1.20 -22.63 -40.18
CA ASN A 95 0.47 -21.34 -40.25
C ASN A 95 -0.63 -21.18 -39.18
N ASN A 96 -1.25 -22.28 -38.76
CA ASN A 96 -2.05 -22.35 -37.53
C ASN A 96 -1.98 -23.82 -37.09
N LEU A 97 -1.96 -24.07 -35.80
CA LEU A 97 -2.07 -25.42 -35.24
C LEU A 97 -3.33 -25.48 -34.38
N THR A 98 -4.24 -26.37 -34.74
CA THR A 98 -5.46 -26.66 -33.96
C THR A 98 -5.42 -28.10 -33.48
N ILE A 99 -5.52 -28.31 -32.18
CA ILE A 99 -5.54 -29.64 -31.56
C ILE A 99 -6.83 -29.80 -30.76
N THR A 100 -7.52 -30.91 -30.96
CA THR A 100 -8.68 -31.30 -30.14
C THR A 100 -8.51 -32.73 -29.68
N ALA A 101 -8.42 -32.96 -28.38
CA ALA A 101 -8.08 -34.27 -27.85
C ALA A 101 -8.68 -34.55 -26.46
N ALA A 102 -8.56 -35.79 -25.97
CA ALA A 102 -8.74 -36.07 -24.56
C ALA A 102 -7.58 -35.46 -23.74
N ASN A 103 -6.33 -35.74 -24.11
CA ASN A 103 -5.15 -35.07 -23.53
C ASN A 103 -4.23 -34.56 -24.64
N VAL A 104 -3.44 -33.54 -24.36
CA VAL A 104 -2.45 -33.01 -25.30
C VAL A 104 -1.08 -32.90 -24.64
N LEU A 105 -0.08 -33.48 -25.29
CA LEU A 105 1.32 -33.35 -24.91
C LEU A 105 2.10 -32.75 -26.09
N LEU A 106 2.64 -31.55 -25.90
CA LEU A 106 3.59 -30.92 -26.82
C LEU A 106 5.00 -31.09 -26.24
N ASP A 107 5.62 -32.22 -26.54
CA ASP A 107 7.00 -32.51 -26.12
C ASP A 107 7.95 -31.82 -27.10
N ASN A 108 8.34 -30.57 -26.83
CA ASN A 108 9.08 -29.78 -27.80
C ASN A 108 10.60 -30.00 -27.65
N THR A 109 11.10 -31.15 -28.13
CA THR A 109 12.51 -31.56 -27.96
C THR A 109 13.57 -30.63 -28.58
N ALA A 110 13.15 -29.70 -29.45
CA ALA A 110 13.94 -28.61 -30.06
C ALA A 110 13.09 -27.33 -30.14
N ASN A 111 13.68 -26.14 -30.34
CA ASN A 111 12.89 -24.90 -30.46
C ASN A 111 11.84 -25.05 -31.56
N GLY A 112 10.59 -24.82 -31.19
CA GLY A 112 9.45 -25.02 -32.08
C GLY A 112 8.91 -23.69 -32.56
N ARG A 113 8.25 -23.66 -33.73
CA ARG A 113 7.60 -22.44 -34.24
C ARG A 113 6.24 -22.72 -34.86
N ILE A 114 5.31 -21.79 -34.69
CA ILE A 114 3.99 -21.73 -35.32
C ILE A 114 3.85 -20.32 -35.89
N GLU A 115 3.74 -20.17 -37.22
CA GLU A 115 3.71 -18.86 -37.89
C GLU A 115 2.39 -18.08 -37.71
N GLY A 116 1.34 -18.75 -37.24
CA GLY A 116 0.10 -18.07 -36.84
C GLY A 116 -0.35 -18.53 -35.47
N ASN A 117 -1.61 -18.92 -35.34
CA ASN A 117 -2.22 -19.18 -34.03
C ASN A 117 -2.05 -20.63 -33.59
N LEU A 118 -1.89 -20.79 -32.27
CA LEU A 118 -2.04 -22.06 -31.57
C LEU A 118 -3.43 -22.12 -30.94
N THR A 119 -4.17 -23.20 -31.16
CA THR A 119 -5.45 -23.48 -30.50
C THR A 119 -5.48 -24.91 -30.00
N ILE A 120 -5.60 -25.10 -28.70
CA ILE A 120 -5.72 -26.40 -28.05
C ILE A 120 -7.03 -26.45 -27.28
N THR A 121 -7.81 -27.51 -27.51
CA THR A 121 -8.99 -27.83 -26.70
C THR A 121 -8.89 -29.29 -26.26
N ALA A 122 -8.58 -29.50 -24.99
CA ALA A 122 -8.55 -30.81 -24.35
C ALA A 122 -9.71 -30.95 -23.35
N THR A 123 -10.24 -32.17 -23.21
CA THR A 123 -11.20 -32.48 -22.13
C THR A 123 -10.51 -32.94 -20.84
N GLY A 124 -9.27 -33.40 -20.96
CA GLY A 124 -8.31 -33.74 -19.91
C GLY A 124 -7.13 -32.78 -19.97
N ASP A 125 -5.92 -33.25 -19.68
CA ASP A 125 -4.79 -32.38 -19.39
C ASP A 125 -4.08 -31.88 -20.66
N VAL A 126 -3.52 -30.68 -20.59
CA VAL A 126 -2.61 -30.12 -21.58
C VAL A 126 -1.26 -29.88 -20.93
N ASP A 127 -0.21 -30.40 -21.55
CA ASP A 127 1.17 -30.24 -21.09
C ASP A 127 2.05 -29.82 -22.28
N ASN A 128 2.86 -28.78 -22.11
CA ASN A 128 3.89 -28.38 -23.08
C ASN A 128 5.32 -28.70 -22.61
N ASN A 129 5.49 -29.84 -21.93
CA ASN A 129 6.75 -30.29 -21.37
C ASN A 129 7.94 -30.16 -22.34
N ASP A 130 8.99 -29.47 -21.90
CA ASP A 130 10.33 -29.67 -22.43
C ASP A 130 11.07 -30.67 -21.52
N ASN A 131 11.03 -31.94 -21.91
CA ASN A 131 11.50 -33.07 -21.09
C ASN A 131 13.06 -33.16 -21.07
N GLY A 132 13.74 -32.02 -20.89
CA GLY A 132 15.19 -31.88 -20.94
C GLY A 132 15.76 -31.95 -22.35
N GLY A 133 14.98 -31.57 -23.36
CA GLY A 133 15.42 -31.36 -24.73
C GLY A 133 16.42 -30.21 -24.84
N GLY A 134 17.05 -30.06 -26.01
CA GLY A 134 17.97 -28.94 -26.23
C GLY A 134 17.27 -27.64 -26.63
N GLY A 135 15.98 -27.72 -26.97
CA GLY A 135 15.13 -26.57 -27.26
C GLY A 135 14.48 -26.05 -25.99
N THR A 136 14.41 -24.74 -25.84
CA THR A 136 13.93 -24.11 -24.60
C THR A 136 12.52 -23.55 -24.74
N GLU A 137 12.01 -23.37 -25.96
CA GLU A 137 10.81 -22.56 -26.23
C GLU A 137 9.97 -23.04 -27.42
N LEU A 138 8.65 -22.98 -27.30
CA LEU A 138 7.67 -22.99 -28.38
C LEU A 138 7.31 -21.55 -28.77
N ASN A 139 7.61 -21.17 -30.02
CA ASN A 139 7.32 -19.85 -30.56
C ASN A 139 6.00 -19.84 -31.34
N VAL A 140 5.16 -18.83 -31.12
CA VAL A 140 3.87 -18.63 -31.81
C VAL A 140 3.80 -17.19 -32.30
N ASP A 141 3.77 -16.96 -33.61
CA ASP A 141 3.75 -15.61 -34.20
C ASP A 141 2.36 -14.96 -34.16
N GLY A 142 1.31 -15.77 -33.99
CA GLY A 142 -0.06 -15.34 -33.76
C GLY A 142 -0.41 -15.31 -32.28
N ALA A 143 -1.68 -15.60 -31.96
CA ALA A 143 -2.18 -15.78 -30.60
C ALA A 143 -2.17 -17.26 -30.20
N ALA A 144 -2.07 -17.53 -28.90
CA ALA A 144 -2.21 -18.87 -28.33
C ALA A 144 -3.46 -18.94 -27.45
N SER A 145 -4.30 -19.94 -27.70
CA SER A 145 -5.49 -20.26 -26.90
C SER A 145 -5.42 -21.72 -26.46
N ILE A 146 -5.30 -21.98 -25.16
CA ILE A 146 -5.11 -23.31 -24.60
C ILE A 146 -6.21 -23.57 -23.57
N ALA A 147 -6.95 -24.67 -23.74
CA ALA A 147 -7.97 -25.08 -22.79
C ALA A 147 -7.83 -26.56 -22.45
N GLY A 148 -7.95 -26.90 -21.17
CA GLY A 148 -7.83 -28.26 -20.65
C GLY A 148 -8.52 -28.44 -19.30
N ASN A 149 -8.42 -29.64 -18.73
CA ASN A 149 -8.78 -29.90 -17.33
C ASN A 149 -7.72 -29.27 -16.42
N ASN A 150 -6.47 -29.70 -16.56
CA ASN A 150 -5.28 -29.00 -16.09
C ASN A 150 -4.48 -28.49 -17.29
N VAL A 151 -3.78 -27.37 -17.12
CA VAL A 151 -2.84 -26.85 -18.13
C VAL A 151 -1.49 -26.57 -17.48
N ASP A 152 -0.49 -27.36 -17.85
CA ASP A 152 0.88 -27.20 -17.39
C ASP A 152 1.73 -26.59 -18.52
N LEU A 153 2.26 -25.40 -18.24
CA LEU A 153 3.20 -24.67 -19.09
C LEU A 153 4.64 -24.82 -18.56
N ASP A 154 5.16 -26.04 -18.65
CA ASP A 154 6.49 -26.41 -18.17
C ASP A 154 7.62 -26.14 -19.17
N GLY A 155 7.30 -26.09 -20.47
CA GLY A 155 8.19 -25.62 -21.52
C GLY A 155 7.99 -24.13 -21.80
N GLY A 156 9.06 -23.42 -22.19
CA GLY A 156 8.95 -22.01 -22.54
C GLY A 156 7.92 -21.78 -23.66
N LEU A 157 7.08 -20.75 -23.54
CA LEU A 157 6.07 -20.37 -24.53
C LEU A 157 6.25 -18.90 -24.88
N VAL A 158 6.63 -18.61 -26.11
CA VAL A 158 6.84 -17.25 -26.62
C VAL A 158 5.81 -16.95 -27.70
N VAL A 159 4.94 -15.96 -27.45
CA VAL A 159 3.81 -15.63 -28.32
C VAL A 159 3.87 -14.17 -28.73
N THR A 160 3.85 -13.87 -30.02
CA THR A 160 3.86 -12.47 -30.51
C THR A 160 2.49 -11.80 -30.33
N GLY A 161 1.40 -12.55 -30.40
CA GLY A 161 0.06 -12.12 -30.05
C GLY A 161 -0.27 -12.33 -28.56
N SER A 162 -1.56 -12.39 -28.24
CA SER A 162 -2.05 -12.66 -26.88
C SER A 162 -2.00 -14.14 -26.52
N VAL A 163 -1.86 -14.43 -25.23
CA VAL A 163 -1.97 -15.76 -24.63
C VAL A 163 -3.28 -15.84 -23.83
N THR A 164 -4.03 -16.91 -24.02
CA THR A 164 -5.21 -17.22 -23.21
C THR A 164 -5.15 -18.69 -22.80
N VAL A 165 -5.18 -18.93 -21.49
CA VAL A 165 -5.18 -20.26 -20.89
C VAL A 165 -6.42 -20.39 -20.02
N THR A 166 -7.15 -21.49 -20.19
CA THR A 166 -8.32 -21.79 -19.37
C THR A 166 -8.25 -23.25 -18.90
N ALA A 167 -8.23 -23.46 -17.60
CA ALA A 167 -8.29 -24.77 -16.99
C ALA A 167 -9.61 -24.95 -16.24
N LEU A 168 -10.13 -26.18 -16.21
CA LEU A 168 -11.25 -26.51 -15.33
C LEU A 168 -10.80 -26.55 -13.88
N GLN A 169 -9.57 -27.02 -13.63
CA GLN A 169 -8.95 -27.12 -12.32
C GLN A 169 -7.72 -26.20 -12.27
N ASP A 170 -6.53 -26.70 -12.59
CA ASP A 170 -5.27 -26.00 -12.32
C ASP A 170 -4.56 -25.46 -13.57
N ILE A 171 -3.86 -24.34 -13.40
CA ILE A 171 -2.83 -23.86 -14.33
C ILE A 171 -1.48 -23.87 -13.62
N GLY A 172 -0.54 -24.65 -14.13
CA GLY A 172 0.85 -24.66 -13.70
C GLY A 172 1.76 -23.92 -14.68
N ILE A 173 2.74 -23.19 -14.18
CA ILE A 173 3.86 -22.65 -14.99
C ILE A 173 5.18 -22.98 -14.31
N GLY A 174 6.03 -23.76 -15.00
CA GLY A 174 7.33 -24.18 -14.48
C GLY A 174 7.28 -25.11 -13.26
N LEU A 175 6.21 -25.89 -13.08
CA LEU A 175 6.04 -26.79 -11.93
C LEU A 175 6.83 -28.10 -12.09
N GLY A 176 7.08 -28.55 -13.32
CA GLY A 176 7.62 -29.89 -13.61
C GLY A 176 9.08 -29.97 -14.10
N THR A 177 9.77 -28.86 -14.37
CA THR A 177 11.05 -28.87 -15.11
C THR A 177 12.23 -28.24 -14.36
N VAL A 178 13.46 -28.61 -14.76
CA VAL A 178 14.73 -28.07 -14.22
C VAL A 178 15.20 -26.83 -15.01
N ALA A 179 14.54 -26.53 -16.13
CA ALA A 179 14.72 -25.35 -16.96
C ALA A 179 13.43 -24.53 -16.88
N GLN A 180 13.54 -23.22 -16.68
CA GLN A 180 12.41 -22.34 -16.38
C GLN A 180 11.44 -22.29 -17.57
N GLY A 181 10.18 -22.70 -17.36
CA GLY A 181 9.10 -22.58 -18.33
C GLY A 181 8.57 -21.15 -18.36
N ASN A 182 9.23 -20.26 -19.10
CA ASN A 182 8.82 -18.86 -19.18
C ASN A 182 7.67 -18.67 -20.18
N VAL A 183 6.69 -17.84 -19.85
CA VAL A 183 5.62 -17.45 -20.77
C VAL A 183 5.80 -15.98 -21.13
N THR A 184 6.05 -15.70 -22.41
CA THR A 184 6.19 -14.33 -22.93
C THR A 184 5.13 -14.05 -23.98
N SER A 185 4.44 -12.91 -23.85
CA SER A 185 3.44 -12.44 -24.81
C SER A 185 3.76 -11.04 -25.34
N GLY A 186 3.57 -10.85 -26.64
CA GLY A 186 3.52 -9.53 -27.29
C GLY A 186 2.19 -8.81 -27.11
N GLY A 187 1.15 -9.51 -26.66
CA GLY A 187 -0.19 -8.99 -26.39
C GLY A 187 -0.60 -9.23 -24.93
N ASN A 188 -1.91 -9.40 -24.69
CA ASN A 188 -2.43 -9.68 -23.36
C ASN A 188 -2.15 -11.13 -22.94
N VAL A 189 -2.03 -11.36 -21.64
CA VAL A 189 -2.03 -12.69 -21.04
C VAL A 189 -3.28 -12.84 -20.17
N SER A 190 -4.02 -13.92 -20.34
CA SER A 190 -5.19 -14.25 -19.53
C SER A 190 -5.09 -15.69 -19.06
N LEU A 191 -5.01 -15.90 -17.75
CA LEU A 191 -5.00 -17.21 -17.10
C LEU A 191 -6.28 -17.35 -16.26
N THR A 192 -7.06 -18.40 -16.48
CA THR A 192 -8.30 -18.65 -15.73
C THR A 192 -8.36 -20.12 -15.31
N ALA A 193 -8.23 -20.37 -14.02
CA ALA A 193 -8.34 -21.67 -13.37
C ALA A 193 -9.69 -21.82 -12.63
N ASP A 194 -9.99 -23.03 -12.12
CA ASP A 194 -11.21 -23.38 -11.37
C ASP A 194 -12.54 -23.06 -12.10
N LEU A 195 -12.62 -23.29 -13.41
CA LEU A 195 -13.84 -22.95 -14.15
C LEU A 195 -15.05 -23.82 -13.75
N ASP A 196 -14.84 -24.98 -13.14
CA ASP A 196 -15.94 -25.83 -12.64
C ASP A 196 -16.46 -25.44 -11.24
N LEU A 197 -15.75 -24.53 -10.56
CA LEU A 197 -16.12 -23.88 -9.30
C LEU A 197 -16.32 -24.87 -8.14
N ASP A 198 -15.63 -26.00 -8.15
CA ASP A 198 -15.69 -26.95 -7.04
C ASP A 198 -14.75 -26.57 -5.88
N GLY A 199 -13.83 -25.63 -6.13
CA GLY A 199 -13.02 -24.95 -5.15
C GLY A 199 -11.63 -25.55 -4.96
N ASP A 200 -11.15 -26.38 -5.87
CA ASP A 200 -9.81 -26.97 -5.84
C ASP A 200 -8.80 -26.41 -6.86
N GLY A 201 -9.26 -25.64 -7.86
CA GLY A 201 -8.40 -25.14 -8.95
C GLY A 201 -7.65 -23.83 -8.67
N GLY A 202 -6.34 -23.80 -8.90
CA GLY A 202 -5.49 -22.62 -8.70
C GLY A 202 -4.61 -22.25 -9.89
N VAL A 203 -3.92 -21.10 -9.76
CA VAL A 203 -2.77 -20.78 -10.61
C VAL A 203 -1.52 -20.84 -9.76
N GLU A 204 -0.57 -21.70 -10.14
CA GLU A 204 0.70 -21.85 -9.44
C GLU A 204 1.87 -21.68 -10.42
N MET A 205 2.75 -20.74 -10.10
CA MET A 205 4.02 -20.54 -10.80
C MET A 205 5.18 -20.87 -9.86
N ASN A 206 6.24 -21.48 -10.40
CA ASN A 206 7.43 -21.80 -9.63
C ASN A 206 8.69 -21.42 -10.41
N SER A 207 9.40 -20.37 -9.94
CA SER A 207 10.67 -19.93 -10.53
C SER A 207 10.59 -19.69 -12.05
N ALA A 208 9.46 -19.18 -12.54
CA ALA A 208 9.14 -19.00 -13.94
C ALA A 208 8.64 -17.57 -14.19
N ASP A 209 9.02 -16.99 -15.33
CA ASP A 209 8.64 -15.62 -15.67
C ASP A 209 7.31 -15.61 -16.45
N LEU A 210 6.41 -14.68 -16.11
CA LEU A 210 5.21 -14.37 -16.90
C LEU A 210 5.25 -12.93 -17.40
N VAL A 211 5.52 -12.76 -18.71
CA VAL A 211 5.79 -11.43 -19.29
C VAL A 211 4.75 -11.06 -20.34
N SER A 212 4.20 -9.86 -20.24
CA SER A 212 3.44 -9.17 -21.29
C SER A 212 4.13 -7.87 -21.68
N THR A 213 4.66 -7.83 -22.90
CA THR A 213 5.49 -6.69 -23.35
C THR A 213 4.68 -5.47 -23.80
N ALA A 214 3.41 -5.64 -24.15
CA ALA A 214 2.55 -4.54 -24.62
C ALA A 214 1.08 -4.63 -24.18
N GLY A 215 0.70 -5.67 -23.43
CA GLY A 215 -0.67 -5.93 -23.00
C GLY A 215 -0.82 -5.93 -21.48
N ASN A 216 -2.03 -6.28 -21.05
CA ASN A 216 -2.34 -6.53 -19.65
C ASN A 216 -2.14 -8.01 -19.30
N ILE A 217 -1.92 -8.29 -18.03
CA ILE A 217 -1.94 -9.65 -17.47
C ILE A 217 -3.17 -9.76 -16.56
N THR A 218 -3.99 -10.78 -16.79
CA THR A 218 -5.16 -11.10 -15.95
C THR A 218 -5.06 -12.54 -15.48
N ILE A 219 -5.15 -12.76 -14.18
CA ILE A 219 -5.05 -14.08 -13.55
C ILE A 219 -6.24 -14.27 -12.62
N THR A 220 -7.00 -15.35 -12.79
CA THR A 220 -8.14 -15.70 -11.93
C THR A 220 -8.04 -17.16 -11.51
N GLY A 221 -8.20 -17.46 -10.21
CA GLY A 221 -8.22 -18.84 -9.68
C GLY A 221 -8.54 -18.92 -8.18
N GLN A 222 -8.85 -20.11 -7.64
CA GLN A 222 -9.07 -20.35 -6.19
C GLN A 222 -7.73 -20.43 -5.44
N GLY A 223 -6.99 -19.33 -5.46
CA GLY A 223 -5.61 -19.27 -5.04
C GLY A 223 -4.72 -18.98 -6.21
N VAL A 224 -3.94 -17.91 -6.08
CA VAL A 224 -2.97 -17.49 -7.08
C VAL A 224 -1.61 -17.36 -6.39
N VAL A 225 -0.69 -18.23 -6.74
CA VAL A 225 0.70 -18.20 -6.29
C VAL A 225 1.56 -17.92 -7.51
N VAL A 226 2.16 -16.74 -7.57
CA VAL A 226 2.91 -16.27 -8.73
C VAL A 226 4.26 -15.68 -8.32
N ASP A 227 5.18 -15.67 -9.26
CA ASP A 227 6.56 -15.22 -9.11
C ASP A 227 6.94 -14.53 -10.43
N ASP A 228 7.72 -13.44 -10.40
CA ASP A 228 8.22 -12.74 -11.59
C ASP A 228 7.18 -12.47 -12.73
N VAL A 229 6.09 -11.79 -12.39
CA VAL A 229 5.05 -11.34 -13.34
C VAL A 229 5.29 -9.89 -13.78
N ASP A 230 5.58 -9.68 -15.07
CA ASP A 230 5.90 -8.36 -15.65
C ASP A 230 4.90 -7.96 -16.75
N ALA A 231 4.10 -6.93 -16.49
CA ALA A 231 3.27 -6.24 -17.49
C ALA A 231 3.89 -4.88 -17.85
N THR A 232 4.99 -4.91 -18.60
CA THR A 232 5.91 -3.77 -18.83
C THR A 232 5.23 -2.46 -19.24
N ALA A 233 4.14 -2.55 -20.00
CA ALA A 233 3.38 -1.39 -20.47
C ALA A 233 1.90 -1.41 -20.08
N GLY A 234 1.48 -2.37 -19.26
CA GLY A 234 0.08 -2.66 -18.96
C GLY A 234 -0.26 -2.62 -17.48
N THR A 235 -1.42 -3.21 -17.18
CA THR A 235 -1.92 -3.45 -15.83
C THR A 235 -1.85 -4.95 -15.53
N ILE A 236 -1.53 -5.28 -14.28
CA ILE A 236 -1.73 -6.64 -13.74
C ILE A 236 -3.05 -6.63 -12.96
N THR A 237 -3.94 -7.57 -13.25
CA THR A 237 -5.17 -7.82 -12.48
C THR A 237 -5.17 -9.25 -11.98
N ILE A 238 -5.31 -9.45 -10.67
CA ILE A 238 -5.35 -10.78 -10.08
C ILE A 238 -6.61 -10.93 -9.23
N GLU A 239 -7.37 -11.99 -9.51
CA GLU A 239 -8.54 -12.43 -8.75
C GLU A 239 -8.22 -13.77 -8.06
N GLY A 240 -7.81 -13.73 -6.79
CA GLY A 240 -7.38 -14.92 -6.01
C GLY A 240 -8.52 -15.69 -5.32
N LEU A 241 -9.76 -15.21 -5.48
CA LEU A 241 -10.98 -15.79 -4.91
C LEU A 241 -10.78 -16.25 -3.44
N ALA A 242 -11.26 -17.44 -3.05
CA ALA A 242 -11.14 -17.91 -1.66
C ALA A 242 -9.73 -18.33 -1.23
N GLY A 243 -8.86 -18.70 -2.17
CA GLY A 243 -7.50 -19.16 -1.88
C GLY A 243 -6.51 -18.03 -1.57
N GLY A 244 -6.83 -16.80 -1.98
CA GLY A 244 -5.98 -15.63 -1.77
C GLY A 244 -4.96 -15.43 -2.89
N ILE A 245 -4.09 -14.44 -2.68
CA ILE A 245 -3.01 -14.08 -3.62
C ILE A 245 -1.69 -14.10 -2.85
N ALA A 246 -0.72 -14.84 -3.37
CA ALA A 246 0.65 -14.85 -2.89
C ALA A 246 1.60 -14.56 -4.07
N ALA A 247 2.24 -13.41 -4.02
CA ALA A 247 3.34 -13.03 -4.91
C ALA A 247 4.47 -12.49 -4.04
N GLN A 248 5.08 -13.38 -3.25
CA GLN A 248 6.21 -13.08 -2.38
C GLN A 248 7.20 -14.23 -2.37
N THR A 249 8.38 -14.00 -2.94
CA THR A 249 9.55 -14.88 -2.84
C THR A 249 10.54 -14.33 -1.80
N PRO A 250 10.60 -14.88 -0.57
CA PRO A 250 11.41 -14.28 0.49
C PRO A 250 12.91 -14.24 0.16
N GLY A 251 13.48 -13.03 0.08
CA GLY A 251 14.93 -12.82 -0.03
C GLY A 251 15.46 -12.73 -1.47
N ASP A 252 14.55 -12.71 -2.43
CA ASP A 252 14.73 -12.22 -3.78
C ASP A 252 14.94 -10.67 -3.79
N VAL A 253 15.49 -10.11 -4.87
CA VAL A 253 15.75 -8.64 -5.02
C VAL A 253 14.90 -8.00 -6.12
N VAL A 254 14.22 -8.82 -6.91
CA VAL A 254 13.30 -8.44 -7.97
C VAL A 254 11.90 -8.27 -7.36
N ALA A 255 11.05 -7.50 -8.01
CA ALA A 255 9.66 -7.40 -7.59
C ALA A 255 8.88 -8.53 -8.25
N ASP A 256 8.16 -9.34 -7.46
CA ASP A 256 7.38 -10.45 -8.01
C ASP A 256 6.24 -9.97 -8.93
N LEU A 257 5.69 -8.78 -8.68
CA LEU A 257 4.78 -8.11 -9.62
C LEU A 257 5.35 -6.77 -10.10
N ALA A 258 5.60 -6.66 -11.40
CA ALA A 258 6.09 -5.44 -12.04
C ALA A 258 5.10 -4.88 -13.07
N ALA A 259 4.53 -3.71 -12.79
CA ALA A 259 3.59 -3.02 -13.69
C ALA A 259 3.45 -1.54 -13.30
N ILE A 260 2.80 -0.74 -14.16
CA ILE A 260 2.45 0.64 -13.77
C ILE A 260 1.32 0.61 -12.73
N ASN A 261 0.29 -0.22 -12.98
CA ASN A 261 -0.88 -0.37 -12.13
C ASN A 261 -1.09 -1.85 -11.80
N ILE A 262 -1.49 -2.13 -10.56
CA ILE A 262 -1.92 -3.46 -10.13
C ILE A 262 -3.28 -3.35 -9.45
N ASP A 263 -4.19 -4.26 -9.81
CA ASP A 263 -5.51 -4.43 -9.21
C ASP A 263 -5.64 -5.85 -8.63
N LEU A 264 -5.81 -5.96 -7.32
CA LEU A 264 -5.81 -7.22 -6.58
C LEU A 264 -7.15 -7.40 -5.87
N ASP A 265 -7.85 -8.50 -6.14
CA ASP A 265 -9.09 -8.85 -5.47
C ASP A 265 -9.03 -10.31 -4.99
N ALA A 266 -9.38 -10.56 -3.72
CA ALA A 266 -9.49 -11.89 -3.19
C ALA A 266 -10.43 -11.95 -1.98
N THR A 267 -11.16 -13.05 -1.83
CA THR A 267 -11.76 -13.39 -0.53
C THR A 267 -10.71 -13.89 0.46
N GLY A 268 -9.65 -14.56 0.00
CA GLY A 268 -8.52 -14.94 0.83
C GLY A 268 -7.56 -13.77 1.16
N PRO A 269 -6.46 -14.04 1.89
CA PRO A 269 -5.43 -13.04 2.15
C PRO A 269 -4.69 -12.63 0.87
N ILE A 270 -4.17 -11.40 0.86
CA ILE A 270 -3.31 -10.87 -0.20
C ILE A 270 -1.93 -10.61 0.40
N ASN A 271 -0.89 -11.25 -0.14
CA ASN A 271 0.50 -11.02 0.26
C ASN A 271 1.39 -10.86 -0.98
N VAL A 272 1.83 -9.62 -1.25
CA VAL A 272 2.47 -9.25 -2.52
C VAL A 272 3.72 -8.41 -2.30
N GLU A 273 4.76 -8.68 -3.09
CA GLU A 273 5.91 -7.82 -3.34
C GLU A 273 5.80 -7.24 -4.76
N THR A 274 6.00 -5.92 -4.89
CA THR A 274 5.79 -5.22 -6.16
C THR A 274 6.63 -3.96 -6.30
N ASP A 275 6.89 -3.51 -7.54
CA ASP A 275 7.46 -2.18 -7.83
C ASP A 275 6.45 -1.19 -8.42
N ALA A 276 5.16 -1.53 -8.41
CA ALA A 276 4.12 -0.75 -9.07
C ALA A 276 3.94 0.66 -8.49
N SER A 277 3.51 1.58 -9.37
CA SER A 277 3.26 2.98 -9.02
C SER A 277 1.83 3.28 -8.60
N ASP A 278 0.88 2.41 -8.92
CA ASP A 278 -0.53 2.51 -8.53
C ASP A 278 -1.02 1.12 -8.11
N ILE A 279 -1.50 1.01 -6.87
CA ILE A 279 -1.89 -0.26 -6.26
C ILE A 279 -3.31 -0.13 -5.72
N ASN A 280 -4.21 -0.96 -6.23
CA ASN A 280 -5.53 -1.18 -5.66
C ASN A 280 -5.61 -2.61 -5.13
N ALA A 281 -6.01 -2.79 -3.88
CA ALA A 281 -6.15 -4.10 -3.27
C ALA A 281 -7.44 -4.20 -2.44
N ALA A 282 -8.18 -5.29 -2.60
CA ALA A 282 -9.44 -5.51 -1.92
C ALA A 282 -9.58 -6.95 -1.42
N THR A 283 -10.17 -7.11 -0.23
CA THR A 283 -10.55 -8.42 0.29
C THR A 283 -11.82 -8.39 1.14
N ASP A 284 -12.62 -9.46 1.04
CA ASP A 284 -13.88 -9.62 1.74
C ASP A 284 -13.96 -10.81 2.69
N GLY A 285 -12.89 -11.61 2.82
CA GLY A 285 -12.88 -12.76 3.72
C GLY A 285 -12.51 -12.43 5.16
N VAL A 286 -13.04 -13.26 6.07
CA VAL A 286 -12.71 -13.20 7.50
C VAL A 286 -11.22 -13.48 7.70
N ALA A 287 -10.52 -12.57 8.40
CA ALA A 287 -9.07 -12.54 8.55
C ALA A 287 -8.27 -12.49 7.23
N GLY A 288 -8.92 -12.12 6.11
CA GLY A 288 -8.25 -11.84 4.84
C GLY A 288 -7.48 -10.53 4.94
N SER A 289 -6.21 -10.57 5.34
CA SER A 289 -5.39 -9.36 5.44
C SER A 289 -4.75 -9.00 4.11
N ILE A 290 -4.52 -7.70 3.89
CA ILE A 290 -3.75 -7.17 2.76
C ILE A 290 -2.35 -6.83 3.27
N ILE A 291 -1.32 -7.45 2.69
CA ILE A 291 0.08 -7.21 3.00
C ILE A 291 0.81 -6.90 1.69
N ILE A 292 1.27 -5.65 1.54
CA ILE A 292 1.98 -5.19 0.35
C ILE A 292 3.37 -4.69 0.75
N ASN A 293 4.41 -5.26 0.14
CA ASN A 293 5.77 -4.73 0.16
C ASN A 293 6.07 -4.08 -1.19
N ASN A 294 6.14 -2.75 -1.23
CA ASN A 294 6.50 -2.02 -2.44
C ASN A 294 7.99 -1.63 -2.42
N VAL A 295 8.73 -2.14 -3.41
CA VAL A 295 10.17 -1.90 -3.61
C VAL A 295 10.46 -0.85 -4.69
N GLY A 296 9.41 -0.25 -5.26
CA GLY A 296 9.52 0.80 -6.25
C GLY A 296 10.25 2.04 -5.71
N ALA A 297 11.09 2.67 -6.53
CA ALA A 297 11.83 3.87 -6.13
C ALA A 297 11.07 5.18 -6.38
N GLY A 298 10.01 5.14 -7.19
CA GLY A 298 9.23 6.31 -7.63
C GLY A 298 8.07 6.66 -6.69
N PRO A 299 7.30 7.71 -7.02
CA PRO A 299 6.04 7.98 -6.35
C PRO A 299 5.07 6.80 -6.51
N ILE A 300 4.30 6.54 -5.46
CA ILE A 300 3.31 5.47 -5.42
C ILE A 300 1.96 6.03 -4.95
N VAL A 301 0.88 5.49 -5.52
CA VAL A 301 -0.49 5.62 -5.05
C VAL A 301 -0.95 4.26 -4.54
N PHE A 302 -1.56 4.23 -3.35
CA PHE A 302 -2.10 3.02 -2.75
C PHE A 302 -3.55 3.24 -2.30
N ALA A 303 -4.41 2.27 -2.61
CA ALA A 303 -5.73 2.10 -2.02
C ALA A 303 -5.92 0.64 -1.60
N GLY A 304 -6.33 0.43 -0.34
CA GLY A 304 -6.59 -0.89 0.22
C GLY A 304 -7.94 -0.96 0.91
N THR A 305 -8.75 -1.99 0.65
CA THR A 305 -10.05 -2.17 1.33
C THR A 305 -10.23 -3.58 1.88
N THR A 306 -10.52 -3.70 3.17
CA THR A 306 -10.98 -4.96 3.78
C THR A 306 -12.41 -4.82 4.30
N THR A 307 -13.24 -5.84 4.05
CA THR A 307 -14.62 -5.91 4.59
C THR A 307 -14.88 -7.10 5.51
N GLY A 308 -13.94 -8.05 5.57
CA GLY A 308 -13.99 -9.17 6.49
C GLY A 308 -13.62 -8.78 7.92
N GLU A 309 -14.13 -9.55 8.90
CA GLU A 309 -13.79 -9.37 10.32
C GLU A 309 -12.30 -9.69 10.56
N ASP A 310 -11.62 -8.88 11.39
CA ASP A 310 -10.20 -9.07 11.78
C ASP A 310 -9.24 -9.06 10.58
N ALA A 311 -9.57 -8.27 9.55
CA ALA A 311 -8.80 -8.15 8.32
C ALA A 311 -7.96 -6.86 8.32
N ASP A 312 -6.64 -7.02 8.48
CA ASP A 312 -5.69 -5.92 8.57
C ASP A 312 -5.19 -5.46 7.19
N ILE A 313 -4.76 -4.21 7.11
CA ILE A 313 -4.03 -3.65 5.97
C ILE A 313 -2.63 -3.26 6.42
N THR A 314 -1.61 -3.84 5.79
CA THR A 314 -0.21 -3.45 5.96
C THR A 314 0.41 -3.09 4.61
N LEU A 315 0.94 -1.88 4.50
CA LEU A 315 1.75 -1.43 3.38
C LEU A 315 3.13 -0.99 3.87
N ALA A 316 4.18 -1.49 3.22
CA ALA A 316 5.54 -0.99 3.37
C ALA A 316 6.08 -0.54 2.01
N HIS A 317 6.26 0.78 1.81
CA HIS A 317 6.98 1.33 0.67
C HIS A 317 8.42 1.64 1.10
N THR A 318 9.39 0.95 0.51
CA THR A 318 10.81 1.12 0.86
C THR A 318 11.50 2.23 0.07
N GLY A 319 10.88 2.67 -1.03
CA GLY A 319 11.34 3.80 -1.82
C GLY A 319 11.30 5.13 -1.07
N ALA A 320 12.14 6.07 -1.50
CA ALA A 320 12.14 7.45 -0.99
C ALA A 320 11.15 8.36 -1.76
N GLY A 321 10.36 7.78 -2.68
CA GLY A 321 9.33 8.51 -3.42
C GLY A 321 8.18 8.93 -2.51
N LEU A 322 7.33 9.83 -3.02
CA LEU A 322 6.10 10.20 -2.32
C LEU A 322 5.14 9.01 -2.30
N LEU A 323 4.72 8.58 -1.11
CA LEU A 323 3.63 7.63 -0.92
C LEU A 323 2.32 8.37 -0.73
N THR A 324 1.39 8.22 -1.67
CA THR A 324 0.02 8.75 -1.56
C THR A 324 -0.94 7.64 -1.16
N VAL A 325 -1.64 7.79 -0.04
CA VAL A 325 -2.63 6.83 0.46
C VAL A 325 -4.04 7.37 0.24
N ASN A 326 -4.82 6.67 -0.55
CA ASN A 326 -6.20 7.02 -0.93
C ASN A 326 -7.17 5.96 -0.43
N ASP A 327 -8.38 6.39 -0.04
CA ASP A 327 -9.56 5.56 0.21
C ASP A 327 -9.29 4.22 0.92
N THR A 328 -8.35 4.21 1.86
CA THR A 328 -7.89 2.97 2.50
C THR A 328 -8.77 2.67 3.69
N LYS A 329 -9.38 1.48 3.74
CA LYS A 329 -10.37 1.14 4.75
C LYS A 329 -10.24 -0.29 5.25
N ALA A 330 -10.07 -0.46 6.56
CA ALA A 330 -10.21 -1.74 7.23
C ALA A 330 -11.53 -1.78 8.02
N SER A 331 -12.40 -2.74 7.70
CA SER A 331 -13.65 -2.95 8.45
C SER A 331 -13.38 -3.95 9.56
N SER A 332 -13.21 -3.47 10.80
CA SER A 332 -12.87 -4.30 11.97
C SER A 332 -11.45 -4.89 11.96
N GLY A 333 -10.46 -4.17 11.40
CA GLY A 333 -9.03 -4.51 11.46
C GLY A 333 -8.15 -3.26 11.61
N ASP A 334 -6.84 -3.48 11.73
CA ASP A 334 -5.81 -2.44 11.83
C ASP A 334 -5.34 -1.96 10.45
N VAL A 335 -4.88 -0.71 10.38
CA VAL A 335 -4.18 -0.17 9.20
C VAL A 335 -2.77 0.29 9.60
N ALA A 336 -1.75 -0.32 9.00
CA ALA A 336 -0.35 0.04 9.19
C ALA A 336 0.30 0.44 7.85
N ILE A 337 0.70 1.70 7.74
CA ILE A 337 1.37 2.25 6.56
C ILE A 337 2.78 2.70 6.93
N ALA A 338 3.77 2.22 6.18
CA ALA A 338 5.16 2.64 6.29
C ALA A 338 5.69 3.15 4.95
N GLY A 339 6.40 4.30 4.97
CA GLY A 339 7.06 4.89 3.82
C GLY A 339 8.55 5.16 4.06
N GLY A 340 9.36 5.03 3.02
CA GLY A 340 10.79 5.37 3.02
C GLY A 340 11.08 6.86 2.77
N GLY A 341 10.05 7.67 2.55
CA GLY A 341 10.12 9.12 2.31
C GLY A 341 8.81 9.82 2.68
N ALA A 342 8.51 10.93 2.01
CA ALA A 342 7.28 11.70 2.25
C ALA A 342 6.00 10.85 2.09
N ILE A 343 4.99 11.14 2.91
CA ILE A 343 3.68 10.46 2.86
C ILE A 343 2.57 11.51 2.74
N GLN A 344 1.67 11.33 1.78
CA GLN A 344 0.43 12.07 1.69
C GLN A 344 -0.74 11.13 2.00
N VAL A 345 -1.51 11.43 3.04
CA VAL A 345 -2.71 10.68 3.41
C VAL A 345 -3.94 11.47 3.01
N ASN A 346 -4.67 10.97 2.01
CA ASN A 346 -5.95 11.53 1.62
C ASN A 346 -7.11 10.91 2.41
N ARG A 347 -7.10 9.58 2.62
CA ARG A 347 -8.09 8.90 3.45
C ARG A 347 -7.58 7.56 4.00
N ILE A 348 -7.68 7.36 5.31
CA ILE A 348 -7.53 6.06 5.99
C ILE A 348 -8.64 5.90 7.04
N ASP A 349 -9.33 4.76 7.02
CA ASP A 349 -10.38 4.40 7.98
C ASP A 349 -10.12 3.01 8.59
N ALA A 350 -9.91 2.93 9.90
CA ALA A 350 -9.96 1.69 10.66
C ALA A 350 -11.20 1.71 11.57
N GLU A 351 -12.31 1.15 11.07
CA GLU A 351 -13.64 1.32 11.64
C GLU A 351 -14.36 -0.01 11.84
N ASP A 352 -15.05 -0.18 12.98
CA ASP A 352 -16.02 -1.26 13.15
C ASP A 352 -17.25 -0.98 12.28
N GLY A 353 -17.63 -1.95 11.43
CA GLY A 353 -18.79 -1.92 10.52
C GLY A 353 -20.16 -1.84 11.19
N GLY A 354 -20.25 -1.34 12.43
CA GLY A 354 -21.48 -1.13 13.17
C GLY A 354 -21.91 -2.32 14.03
N ALA A 355 -21.01 -3.24 14.35
CA ALA A 355 -21.29 -4.35 15.25
C ALA A 355 -20.43 -4.23 16.51
N THR A 356 -20.88 -3.40 17.46
CA THR A 356 -20.55 -3.54 18.89
C THR A 356 -21.15 -4.85 19.41
N ASN A 357 -20.68 -6.00 18.90
CA ASN A 357 -21.12 -7.32 19.30
C ASN A 357 -20.10 -8.03 20.20
N GLY A 358 -19.05 -7.37 20.69
CA GLY A 358 -18.42 -7.70 21.97
C GLY A 358 -17.95 -9.15 22.18
N ILE A 359 -17.49 -9.84 21.14
CA ILE A 359 -16.84 -11.15 21.31
C ILE A 359 -15.41 -11.25 20.76
N THR A 360 -14.96 -10.31 19.93
CA THR A 360 -13.54 -10.05 19.62
C THR A 360 -13.47 -8.61 19.11
N ASP A 361 -13.08 -7.68 19.97
CA ASP A 361 -12.89 -6.27 19.59
C ASP A 361 -11.37 -6.07 19.59
N ASP A 362 -10.76 -6.36 18.45
CA ASP A 362 -9.37 -6.00 18.19
C ASP A 362 -9.28 -4.48 18.16
N ALA A 363 -8.22 -3.92 18.73
CA ALA A 363 -8.12 -2.48 18.88
C ALA A 363 -7.93 -1.84 17.49
N GLN A 364 -8.99 -1.44 16.78
CA GLN A 364 -8.87 -0.92 15.40
C GLN A 364 -8.05 0.37 15.39
N THR A 365 -6.77 0.22 15.04
CA THR A 365 -5.75 1.23 15.12
C THR A 365 -5.28 1.64 13.73
N VAL A 366 -4.83 2.89 13.64
CA VAL A 366 -4.11 3.37 12.47
C VAL A 366 -2.69 3.72 12.89
N ARG A 367 -1.71 3.20 12.15
CA ARG A 367 -0.31 3.58 12.27
C ARG A 367 0.22 4.06 10.93
N VAL A 368 0.73 5.29 10.89
CA VAL A 368 1.47 5.84 9.75
C VAL A 368 2.90 6.12 10.18
N THR A 369 3.89 5.66 9.42
CA THR A 369 5.30 5.83 9.76
C THR A 369 6.12 6.20 8.51
N SER A 370 6.72 7.39 8.50
CA SER A 370 7.80 7.72 7.58
C SER A 370 9.14 7.43 8.24
N THR A 371 10.02 6.71 7.53
CA THR A 371 11.36 6.31 8.01
C THR A 371 12.50 7.08 7.36
N GLY A 372 12.21 7.89 6.34
CA GLY A 372 13.17 8.72 5.63
C GLY A 372 12.77 10.18 5.61
N ALA A 373 13.49 10.96 4.81
CA ALA A 373 13.27 12.40 4.70
C ALA A 373 11.99 12.71 3.92
N GLY A 374 11.21 13.66 4.44
CA GLY A 374 10.01 14.19 3.81
C GLY A 374 8.86 14.33 4.80
N ASP A 375 7.94 15.22 4.48
CA ASP A 375 6.82 15.53 5.37
C ASP A 375 5.74 14.44 5.30
N ILE A 376 4.97 14.31 6.38
CA ILE A 376 3.69 13.60 6.37
C ILE A 376 2.58 14.64 6.29
N THR A 377 1.86 14.68 5.17
CA THR A 377 0.70 15.57 4.99
C THR A 377 -0.59 14.79 5.10
N ILE A 378 -1.52 15.22 5.96
CA ILE A 378 -2.84 14.61 6.12
C ILE A 378 -3.90 15.59 5.60
N ALA A 379 -4.71 15.12 4.66
CA ALA A 379 -5.73 15.91 3.99
C ALA A 379 -6.94 16.22 4.90
N GLU A 380 -7.78 17.14 4.44
CA GLU A 380 -9.05 17.43 5.09
C GLU A 380 -9.97 16.21 5.00
N GLY A 381 -10.66 15.88 6.10
CA GLY A 381 -11.64 14.80 6.08
C GLY A 381 -12.81 15.08 5.15
N ASP A 382 -13.35 14.02 4.53
CA ASP A 382 -14.50 14.15 3.63
C ASP A 382 -15.74 14.69 4.37
N VAL A 383 -16.27 15.82 3.88
CA VAL A 383 -17.47 16.48 4.40
C VAL A 383 -18.76 15.78 3.88
N ASP A 384 -18.65 14.94 2.86
CA ASP A 384 -19.75 14.15 2.25
C ASP A 384 -19.81 12.68 2.75
N ALA A 385 -18.89 12.25 3.62
CA ALA A 385 -18.92 10.93 4.23
C ALA A 385 -20.09 10.78 5.22
N ASP A 386 -20.76 9.62 5.15
CA ASP A 386 -22.02 9.27 5.82
C ASP A 386 -22.32 10.03 7.14
N PRO A 387 -23.34 10.91 7.16
CA PRO A 387 -23.70 11.69 8.35
C PRO A 387 -24.21 10.84 9.53
N THR A 388 -24.35 9.52 9.35
CA THR A 388 -24.74 8.60 10.43
C THR A 388 -23.58 8.20 11.35
N ASN A 389 -22.32 8.31 10.91
CA ASN A 389 -21.14 7.92 11.70
C ASN A 389 -20.38 9.12 12.31
N GLY A 390 -20.48 10.32 11.72
CA GLY A 390 -19.88 11.54 12.29
C GLY A 390 -18.34 11.54 12.35
N ARG A 391 -17.69 10.69 11.55
CA ARG A 391 -16.23 10.51 11.46
C ARG A 391 -15.69 11.19 10.19
N THR A 392 -15.23 12.43 10.30
CA THR A 392 -14.78 13.26 9.18
C THR A 392 -13.28 13.55 9.28
N GLY A 393 -12.43 12.53 9.38
CA GLY A 393 -10.97 12.65 9.40
C GLY A 393 -10.32 12.33 8.05
N GLY A 394 -9.21 12.97 7.67
CA GLY A 394 -8.28 12.37 6.69
C GLY A 394 -7.77 11.00 7.18
N ILE A 395 -7.67 10.83 8.49
CA ILE A 395 -7.52 9.53 9.17
C ILE A 395 -8.60 9.37 10.26
N SER A 396 -9.25 8.20 10.28
CA SER A 396 -10.26 7.79 11.28
C SER A 396 -9.85 6.45 11.92
N ALA A 397 -9.85 6.39 13.25
CA ALA A 397 -9.55 5.15 13.99
C ALA A 397 -10.50 4.96 15.19
N ASP A 398 -10.97 3.74 15.42
CA ASP A 398 -11.88 3.44 16.53
C ASP A 398 -11.22 3.25 17.88
N PHE A 399 -9.93 2.91 17.90
CA PHE A 399 -9.20 2.78 19.15
C PHE A 399 -8.07 3.79 19.29
N ALA A 400 -7.03 3.72 18.47
CA ALA A 400 -5.87 4.59 18.62
C ALA A 400 -5.23 4.90 17.28
N LEU A 401 -4.53 6.03 17.23
CA LEU A 401 -3.84 6.50 16.05
C LEU A 401 -2.43 6.92 16.42
N THR A 402 -1.45 6.48 15.62
CA THR A 402 -0.05 6.89 15.73
C THR A 402 0.46 7.37 14.39
N VAL A 403 1.06 8.56 14.37
CA VAL A 403 1.82 9.08 13.21
C VAL A 403 3.23 9.37 13.68
N LEU A 404 4.21 8.76 13.03
CA LEU A 404 5.62 8.95 13.29
C LEU A 404 6.30 9.44 12.01
N ASN A 405 6.88 10.64 12.03
CA ASN A 405 7.77 11.12 11.00
C ASN A 405 9.21 11.16 11.52
N ALA A 406 10.08 10.32 10.95
CA ALA A 406 11.48 10.26 11.35
C ALA A 406 12.27 11.51 10.94
N ASP A 407 11.96 12.10 9.78
CA ASP A 407 12.64 13.29 9.29
C ASP A 407 11.74 14.19 8.43
N GLY A 408 11.23 15.28 9.01
CA GLY A 408 10.31 16.22 8.37
C GLY A 408 9.10 16.59 9.23
N ASP A 409 8.23 17.42 8.68
CA ASP A 409 7.06 17.95 9.38
C ASP A 409 5.88 16.95 9.35
N ILE A 410 4.93 17.14 10.27
CA ILE A 410 3.57 16.55 10.19
C ILE A 410 2.61 17.71 9.95
N ASP A 411 2.10 17.77 8.73
CA ASP A 411 1.21 18.83 8.26
C ASP A 411 -0.25 18.37 8.26
N LEU A 412 -1.09 19.09 8.99
CA LEU A 412 -2.50 18.77 9.17
C LEU A 412 -3.37 19.82 8.50
N ASN A 413 -4.29 19.38 7.66
CA ASN A 413 -5.38 20.20 7.17
C ASN A 413 -6.53 20.29 8.21
N SER A 414 -7.62 20.97 7.87
CA SER A 414 -8.85 21.03 8.68
C SER A 414 -9.45 19.64 8.88
N GLU A 415 -9.85 19.28 10.10
CA GLU A 415 -10.47 17.97 10.40
C GLU A 415 -9.64 16.77 9.88
N SER A 416 -8.31 16.83 10.03
CA SER A 416 -7.40 15.79 9.54
C SER A 416 -7.50 14.48 10.31
N ILE A 417 -7.69 14.53 11.63
CA ILE A 417 -7.56 13.36 12.49
C ILE A 417 -8.81 13.18 13.37
N PHE A 418 -9.37 11.98 13.32
CA PHE A 418 -10.37 11.48 14.26
C PHE A 418 -9.89 10.18 14.93
N SER A 419 -9.96 10.12 16.26
CA SER A 419 -9.81 8.87 16.99
C SER A 419 -10.81 8.75 18.14
N ALA A 420 -11.43 7.58 18.31
CA ALA A 420 -12.28 7.31 19.46
C ALA A 420 -11.50 6.97 20.75
N GLY A 421 -10.18 6.80 20.69
CA GLY A 421 -9.31 6.72 21.87
C GLY A 421 -8.17 7.74 21.82
N SER A 422 -6.93 7.30 21.65
CA SER A 422 -5.74 8.16 21.75
C SER A 422 -5.10 8.50 20.40
N VAL A 423 -4.50 9.68 20.32
CA VAL A 423 -3.70 10.15 19.18
C VAL A 423 -2.28 10.41 19.64
N ASP A 424 -1.30 9.81 18.98
CA ASP A 424 0.12 10.07 19.22
C ASP A 424 0.77 10.55 17.91
N LEU A 425 1.23 11.80 17.88
CA LEU A 425 1.99 12.38 16.76
C LEU A 425 3.41 12.66 17.22
N ASP A 426 4.39 12.15 16.47
CA ASP A 426 5.81 12.33 16.72
C ASP A 426 6.50 12.75 15.41
N SER A 427 6.83 14.03 15.30
CA SER A 427 7.77 14.55 14.31
C SER A 427 9.15 14.63 14.98
N THR A 428 10.03 13.70 14.64
CA THR A 428 11.29 13.51 15.37
C THR A 428 12.32 14.62 15.11
N THR A 429 12.28 15.28 13.94
CA THR A 429 13.20 16.37 13.58
C THR A 429 12.49 17.64 13.08
N GLY A 430 11.17 17.63 12.97
CA GLY A 430 10.39 18.73 12.41
C GLY A 430 9.32 19.23 13.35
N SER A 431 8.28 19.81 12.75
CA SER A 431 7.14 20.46 13.39
C SER A 431 5.84 19.66 13.23
N ILE A 432 4.83 20.02 14.02
CA ILE A 432 3.44 19.62 13.80
C ILE A 432 2.64 20.90 13.51
N SER A 433 2.07 21.05 12.32
CA SER A 433 1.51 22.33 11.85
C SER A 433 0.06 22.22 11.33
N ASP A 434 -0.71 23.31 11.43
CA ASP A 434 -1.93 23.49 10.63
C ASP A 434 -1.56 24.19 9.31
N ILE A 435 -1.90 23.57 8.18
CA ILE A 435 -1.66 24.11 6.84
C ILE A 435 -2.92 24.73 6.20
N SER A 436 -4.07 24.60 6.85
CA SER A 436 -5.36 25.04 6.31
C SER A 436 -5.73 26.48 6.66
N GLY A 437 -5.20 27.00 7.78
CA GLY A 437 -5.35 28.40 8.19
C GLY A 437 -6.79 28.78 8.52
N GLY A 438 -7.59 27.85 9.04
CA GLY A 438 -9.01 28.03 9.34
C GLY A 438 -9.37 27.67 10.77
N ASP A 439 -10.48 28.22 11.31
CA ASP A 439 -10.94 27.97 12.69
C ASP A 439 -11.52 26.54 12.92
N ARG A 440 -11.04 25.52 12.20
CA ARG A 440 -11.58 24.14 12.26
C ARG A 440 -10.60 23.24 13.00
N VAL A 441 -11.16 22.31 13.78
CA VAL A 441 -10.36 21.36 14.57
C VAL A 441 -9.53 20.48 13.65
N ASN A 442 -8.20 20.46 13.78
CA ASN A 442 -7.33 19.51 13.09
C ASN A 442 -7.40 18.12 13.72
N ILE A 443 -7.37 18.05 15.07
CA ILE A 443 -7.28 16.80 15.82
C ILE A 443 -8.47 16.63 16.76
N ARG A 444 -9.22 15.55 16.60
CA ARG A 444 -10.27 15.12 17.52
C ARG A 444 -9.97 13.74 18.10
N ALA A 445 -9.84 13.67 19.43
CA ALA A 445 -9.70 12.41 20.15
C ALA A 445 -10.63 12.37 21.36
N LEU A 446 -11.34 11.26 21.60
CA LEU A 446 -12.16 11.14 22.82
C LEU A 446 -11.33 10.87 24.08
N GLY A 447 -10.13 10.28 23.89
CA GLY A 447 -9.15 10.01 24.93
C GLY A 447 -8.13 11.14 25.08
N SER A 448 -6.86 10.81 24.85
CA SER A 448 -5.72 11.72 24.98
C SER A 448 -5.04 12.00 23.64
N ALA A 449 -4.36 13.14 23.53
CA ALA A 449 -3.37 13.35 22.48
C ALA A 449 -1.98 13.58 23.07
N THR A 450 -0.97 12.97 22.44
CA THR A 450 0.45 13.22 22.68
C THR A 450 1.03 13.83 21.40
N LEU A 451 1.56 15.04 21.50
CA LEU A 451 2.16 15.76 20.39
C LEU A 451 3.64 16.00 20.71
N ILE A 452 4.52 15.38 19.93
CA ILE A 452 5.96 15.48 20.07
C ILE A 452 6.51 16.03 18.76
N ALA A 453 7.22 17.15 18.84
CA ALA A 453 7.96 17.74 17.74
C ALA A 453 9.41 18.01 18.19
N ASP A 454 10.35 18.16 17.25
CA ASP A 454 11.66 18.73 17.59
C ASP A 454 11.60 20.26 17.58
N ASP A 455 10.93 20.84 16.57
CA ASP A 455 10.86 22.28 16.32
C ASP A 455 9.66 22.93 17.03
N GLU A 456 8.45 22.85 16.45
CA GLU A 456 7.25 23.45 17.03
C GLU A 456 5.99 22.58 16.90
N VAL A 457 5.00 22.83 17.77
CA VAL A 457 3.65 22.22 17.69
C VAL A 457 2.63 23.36 17.57
N GLY A 458 2.27 23.72 16.33
CA GLY A 458 1.49 24.92 16.03
C GLY A 458 2.23 26.21 16.42
N ASN A 459 1.84 27.32 15.80
CA ASN A 459 2.46 28.62 16.08
C ASN A 459 1.41 29.72 16.29
N LEU A 460 1.87 30.95 16.54
CA LEU A 460 0.98 32.07 16.86
C LEU A 460 0.29 32.69 15.64
N THR A 461 0.70 32.32 14.42
CA THR A 461 0.03 32.73 13.18
C THR A 461 -0.97 31.69 12.70
N ASP A 462 -0.62 30.42 12.86
CA ASP A 462 -1.35 29.23 12.44
C ASP A 462 -1.48 28.33 13.67
N ILE A 463 -2.58 28.56 14.40
CA ILE A 463 -2.89 27.84 15.64
C ILE A 463 -3.24 26.39 15.26
N LEU A 464 -2.76 25.42 16.03
CA LEU A 464 -3.20 24.03 15.87
C LEU A 464 -4.44 23.78 16.73
N GLU A 465 -5.58 23.54 16.10
CA GLU A 465 -6.84 23.27 16.80
C GLU A 465 -6.98 21.80 17.22
N VAL A 466 -7.11 21.57 18.53
CA VAL A 466 -7.12 20.26 19.17
C VAL A 466 -8.33 20.14 20.10
N ASN A 467 -9.14 19.09 19.91
CA ASN A 467 -10.27 18.75 20.78
C ASN A 467 -10.09 17.36 21.38
N VAL A 468 -9.55 17.32 22.60
CA VAL A 468 -9.17 16.08 23.30
C VAL A 468 -9.52 16.11 24.78
N GLY A 469 -9.59 14.94 25.40
CA GLY A 469 -9.79 14.82 26.85
C GLY A 469 -8.56 15.28 27.66
N GLU A 470 -7.38 14.78 27.29
CA GLU A 470 -6.08 15.13 27.87
C GLU A 470 -5.07 15.41 26.76
N LEU A 471 -4.19 16.40 26.98
CA LEU A 471 -3.18 16.81 26.01
C LEU A 471 -1.79 16.81 26.64
N LEU A 472 -0.88 16.08 26.03
CA LEU A 472 0.55 16.10 26.35
C LEU A 472 1.30 16.69 25.17
N VAL A 473 2.17 17.66 25.44
CA VAL A 473 2.98 18.32 24.41
C VAL A 473 4.46 18.27 24.79
N SER A 474 5.30 17.99 23.81
CA SER A 474 6.75 18.11 23.87
C SER A 474 7.23 18.85 22.62
N ALA A 475 8.12 19.83 22.80
CA ALA A 475 9.04 20.24 21.74
C ALA A 475 10.46 19.97 22.26
N ASN A 476 11.20 19.11 21.57
CA ASN A 476 12.39 18.47 22.11
C ASN A 476 13.69 19.22 21.82
N SER A 477 13.73 20.16 20.88
CA SER A 477 14.98 20.83 20.57
C SER A 477 15.30 21.93 21.58
N GLY A 478 16.49 21.84 22.17
CA GLY A 478 17.17 22.96 22.82
C GLY A 478 17.78 23.95 21.82
N ASP A 479 17.46 23.80 20.53
CA ASP A 479 17.90 24.68 19.47
C ASP A 479 17.05 25.95 19.45
N ALA A 480 17.70 27.07 19.15
CA ALA A 480 17.11 28.40 19.22
C ALA A 480 15.99 28.67 18.19
N ASP A 481 15.72 27.69 17.33
CA ASP A 481 14.67 27.70 16.31
C ASP A 481 13.37 27.02 16.77
N SER A 482 13.36 26.30 17.91
CA SER A 482 12.09 25.84 18.51
C SER A 482 11.22 27.05 18.84
N GLY A 483 9.99 27.04 18.32
CA GLY A 483 9.06 28.15 18.45
C GLY A 483 9.00 28.65 19.89
N PHE A 484 9.37 29.92 20.10
CA PHE A 484 9.34 30.60 21.40
C PHE A 484 7.95 30.54 22.07
N ALA A 485 6.91 30.21 21.28
CA ALA A 485 5.58 29.87 21.73
C ALA A 485 4.92 28.78 20.86
N THR A 486 4.25 27.83 21.52
CA THR A 486 3.36 26.82 20.95
C THR A 486 1.93 27.37 20.94
N GLY A 487 1.30 27.45 19.77
CA GLY A 487 -0.05 27.99 19.59
C GLY A 487 -1.10 26.88 19.41
N LEU A 488 -1.96 26.69 20.41
CA LEU A 488 -3.00 25.66 20.39
C LEU A 488 -4.40 26.24 20.58
N GLY A 489 -5.39 25.61 19.94
CA GLY A 489 -6.79 26.05 19.95
C GLY A 489 -7.75 24.94 20.37
N GLY A 490 -8.86 25.30 20.99
CA GLY A 490 -10.03 24.41 21.14
C GLY A 490 -11.01 24.59 20.00
N LEU A 491 -12.30 24.33 20.23
CA LEU A 491 -13.34 24.75 19.27
C LEU A 491 -13.30 26.28 19.05
N ALA A 492 -13.63 26.73 17.85
CA ALA A 492 -13.64 28.15 17.41
C ALA A 492 -14.38 29.13 18.34
N ASP A 493 -15.31 28.64 19.18
CA ASP A 493 -16.05 29.47 20.14
C ASP A 493 -15.38 29.57 21.53
N GLY A 494 -14.24 28.93 21.72
CA GLY A 494 -13.50 28.86 22.98
C GLY A 494 -14.23 28.11 24.09
N SER A 495 -15.31 27.39 23.79
CA SER A 495 -16.21 26.80 24.81
C SER A 495 -15.70 25.49 25.41
N ILE A 496 -14.78 24.81 24.72
CA ILE A 496 -14.22 23.51 25.10
C ILE A 496 -12.70 23.54 24.93
N GLY A 497 -11.99 23.21 26.00
CA GLY A 497 -10.56 22.90 25.99
C GLY A 497 -10.30 21.59 26.75
N PRO A 498 -9.11 20.99 26.59
CA PRO A 498 -8.76 19.74 27.25
C PRO A 498 -8.87 19.88 28.78
N ARG A 499 -9.21 18.77 29.44
CA ARG A 499 -9.33 18.75 30.92
C ARG A 499 -7.98 18.96 31.58
N TYR A 500 -6.92 18.49 30.94
CA TYR A 500 -5.54 18.59 31.40
C TYR A 500 -4.62 18.87 30.21
N VAL A 501 -3.68 19.79 30.43
CA VAL A 501 -2.56 20.06 29.52
C VAL A 501 -1.29 19.87 30.33
N ASN A 502 -0.37 19.04 29.85
CA ASN A 502 0.89 18.77 30.51
C ASN A 502 2.06 18.73 29.51
N PHE A 503 3.28 18.95 30.03
CA PHE A 503 4.50 18.84 29.25
C PHE A 503 5.19 17.51 29.50
N ILE A 504 5.77 16.96 28.43
CA ILE A 504 6.75 15.89 28.53
C ILE A 504 8.11 16.57 28.68
N GLY A 505 8.73 16.46 29.86
CA GLY A 505 10.02 17.13 30.13
C GLY A 505 9.88 18.61 30.53
N ASP A 506 10.91 19.40 30.24
CA ASP A 506 10.93 20.84 30.50
C ASP A 506 10.17 21.57 29.38
N ALA A 507 9.35 22.56 29.72
CA ALA A 507 8.60 23.32 28.71
C ALA A 507 9.59 24.05 27.76
N PRO A 508 9.46 23.90 26.43
CA PRO A 508 10.40 24.49 25.45
C PRO A 508 10.20 26.01 25.30
N GLY A 509 8.96 26.49 25.47
CA GLY A 509 8.58 27.89 25.29
C GLY A 509 7.25 28.25 25.96
N LEU A 510 6.63 29.36 25.57
CA LEU A 510 5.29 29.72 26.05
C LEU A 510 4.23 28.83 25.40
N LEU A 511 3.32 28.27 26.19
CA LEU A 511 2.16 27.59 25.66
C LEU A 511 0.97 28.53 25.64
N VAL A 512 0.46 28.81 24.45
CA VAL A 512 -0.69 29.68 24.22
C VAL A 512 -1.88 28.82 23.84
N TRP A 513 -2.98 28.94 24.59
CA TRP A 513 -4.23 28.25 24.34
C TRP A 513 -5.35 29.26 24.09
N ASN A 514 -5.98 29.23 22.92
CA ASN A 514 -7.02 30.21 22.53
C ASN A 514 -6.58 31.67 22.75
N GLY A 515 -5.30 31.97 22.51
CA GLY A 515 -4.70 33.30 22.70
C GLY A 515 -4.25 33.63 24.13
N ASP A 516 -4.47 32.75 25.12
CA ASP A 516 -4.03 32.94 26.50
C ASP A 516 -2.79 32.08 26.82
N VAL A 517 -1.79 32.66 27.50
CA VAL A 517 -0.63 31.89 27.99
C VAL A 517 -1.02 31.02 29.18
N ILE A 518 -0.90 29.69 29.03
CA ILE A 518 -1.26 28.70 30.06
C ILE A 518 -0.05 27.97 30.66
N GLY A 519 1.14 28.08 30.06
CA GLY A 519 2.35 27.42 30.54
C GLY A 519 3.63 27.95 29.90
N GLY A 520 4.79 27.57 30.44
CA GLY A 520 6.10 27.85 29.86
C GLY A 520 7.25 27.96 30.88
N PRO A 521 8.50 28.13 30.41
CA PRO A 521 9.65 28.35 31.27
C PRO A 521 9.46 29.54 32.22
N PRO A 522 9.95 29.48 33.47
CA PRO A 522 9.84 30.59 34.42
C PRO A 522 10.43 31.92 33.92
N ALA A 523 11.48 31.88 33.10
CA ALA A 523 12.08 33.08 32.51
C ALA A 523 11.17 33.73 31.47
N GLU A 524 10.55 32.92 30.61
CA GLU A 524 9.65 33.40 29.55
C GLU A 524 8.32 33.91 30.10
N LEU A 525 7.74 33.20 31.07
CA LEU A 525 6.55 33.68 31.78
C LEU A 525 6.80 35.04 32.46
N GLN A 526 8.01 35.27 32.99
CA GLN A 526 8.39 36.56 33.56
C GLN A 526 8.53 37.65 32.50
N LEU A 527 9.10 37.34 31.33
CA LEU A 527 9.23 38.28 30.22
C LEU A 527 7.86 38.68 29.67
N TRP A 528 6.97 37.71 29.45
CA TRP A 528 5.59 37.96 29.01
C TRP A 528 4.81 38.84 30.00
N LEU A 529 4.86 38.49 31.30
CA LEU A 529 4.22 39.30 32.34
C LEU A 529 4.80 40.71 32.44
N ARG A 530 6.10 40.89 32.20
CA ARG A 530 6.72 42.21 32.17
C ARG A 530 6.27 42.99 30.93
N ALA A 531 6.29 42.40 29.74
CA ALA A 531 5.86 43.05 28.51
C ALA A 531 4.41 43.58 28.60
N GLY A 532 3.47 42.75 29.10
CA GLY A 532 2.08 43.18 29.29
C GLY A 532 1.89 44.30 30.34
N ASN A 533 2.81 44.41 31.31
CA ASN A 533 2.77 45.45 32.35
C ASN A 533 3.52 46.74 31.99
N PHE A 534 4.52 46.68 31.10
CA PHE A 534 5.34 47.85 30.74
C PHE A 534 4.80 48.63 29.53
N ASP A 535 3.99 48.01 28.65
CA ASP A 535 3.44 48.67 27.45
C ASP A 535 2.04 49.29 27.63
N SER A 536 1.44 49.21 28.82
CA SER A 536 0.09 49.72 29.07
C SER A 536 0.06 51.13 29.70
N GLN A 537 0.49 52.15 28.94
CA GLN A 537 -0.27 53.40 28.97
C GLN A 537 -1.55 53.21 28.13
N GLY A 538 -2.53 52.49 28.67
CA GLY A 538 -3.90 52.53 28.16
C GLY A 538 -4.50 51.26 27.58
N VAL A 539 -4.02 50.06 27.89
CA VAL A 539 -4.81 48.83 27.70
C VAL A 539 -5.41 48.44 29.04
N MET A 540 -6.64 48.91 29.30
CA MET A 540 -7.49 48.27 30.29
C MET A 540 -7.66 46.80 29.87
N LEU A 541 -7.36 45.88 30.79
CA LEU A 541 -7.91 44.53 30.80
C LEU A 541 -9.45 44.62 30.81
N ASP A 542 -10.05 44.82 29.64
CA ASP A 542 -11.50 44.76 29.41
C ASP A 542 -11.84 43.57 28.49
N ASN A 543 -11.35 42.39 28.86
CA ASN A 543 -11.90 41.11 28.38
C ASN A 543 -12.62 40.35 29.53
N THR A 544 -12.98 41.06 30.61
CA THR A 544 -13.50 40.49 31.86
C THR A 544 -14.97 40.05 31.87
N SER A 545 -15.61 39.73 30.75
CA SER A 545 -17.02 39.24 30.81
C SER A 545 -17.34 37.90 30.15
N GLN A 546 -16.44 37.31 29.35
CA GLN A 546 -16.64 35.95 28.81
C GLN A 546 -15.51 34.96 29.17
N VAL A 547 -14.31 35.45 29.47
CA VAL A 547 -13.06 34.68 29.67
C VAL A 547 -12.98 33.88 31.00
N PHE A 548 -13.77 34.22 32.02
CA PHE A 548 -13.59 33.66 33.38
C PHE A 548 -14.76 32.81 33.89
N ARG A 549 -15.41 32.02 33.00
CA ARG A 549 -16.48 31.08 33.39
C ARG A 549 -16.13 29.61 33.15
N ASN A 550 -14.86 29.23 33.23
CA ASN A 550 -14.53 27.81 33.33
C ASN A 550 -14.88 27.29 34.75
N PRO A 551 -15.83 26.35 34.93
CA PRO A 551 -16.28 25.89 36.24
C PRO A 551 -15.24 25.08 37.02
N PHE A 552 -14.10 24.72 36.42
CA PHE A 552 -13.06 23.90 37.07
C PHE A 552 -12.10 24.69 37.97
N PHE A 553 -12.08 26.02 37.86
CA PHE A 553 -11.30 26.88 38.75
C PHE A 553 -12.22 27.57 39.78
N TYR A 554 -12.05 27.22 41.06
CA TYR A 554 -12.76 27.88 42.16
C TYR A 554 -12.20 29.30 42.35
N HIS A 555 -12.87 30.30 41.79
CA HIS A 555 -12.43 31.70 41.88
C HIS A 555 -13.09 32.45 43.04
N LYS A 556 -12.27 33.10 43.86
CA LYS A 556 -12.68 34.16 44.79
C LYS A 556 -12.20 35.47 44.19
N ALA A 557 -13.11 36.44 43.98
CA ALA A 557 -12.73 37.78 43.54
C ALA A 557 -11.75 38.41 44.54
N VAL A 558 -10.57 38.81 44.06
CA VAL A 558 -9.60 39.58 44.84
C VAL A 558 -9.46 40.94 44.18
N MET A 559 -10.07 41.96 44.79
CA MET A 559 -9.72 43.35 44.50
C MET A 559 -8.40 43.66 45.21
N LEU A 560 -7.40 44.09 44.44
CA LEU A 560 -6.22 44.74 44.99
C LEU A 560 -6.66 46.07 45.61
N SER A 561 -6.63 46.17 46.94
CA SER A 561 -6.96 47.41 47.63
C SER A 561 -5.87 48.47 47.53
N ASP A 562 -4.64 48.08 47.16
CA ASP A 562 -3.49 48.99 47.05
C ASP A 562 -2.58 48.57 45.88
N TYR A 563 -2.22 49.54 45.04
CA TYR A 563 -1.28 49.37 43.93
C TYR A 563 0.14 49.19 44.48
N ARG A 564 0.70 48.00 44.37
CA ARG A 564 2.15 47.75 44.47
C ARG A 564 2.60 47.09 43.18
N ALA A 565 3.64 47.63 42.56
CA ALA A 565 4.37 46.97 41.49
C ALA A 565 5.21 45.85 42.13
N PRO A 566 4.86 44.56 41.94
CA PRO A 566 5.73 43.46 42.35
C PRO A 566 6.91 43.42 41.38
N THR A 567 8.13 43.35 41.89
CA THR A 567 9.34 43.32 41.05
C THR A 567 9.66 41.93 40.51
N THR A 568 9.02 40.88 41.07
CA THR A 568 9.16 39.49 40.62
C THR A 568 7.83 38.73 40.70
N VAL A 569 7.70 37.64 39.91
CA VAL A 569 6.54 36.73 39.95
C VAL A 569 6.38 36.07 41.32
N LEU A 570 7.47 35.79 42.03
CA LEU A 570 7.41 35.27 43.40
C LEU A 570 6.88 36.29 44.42
N GLU A 571 7.13 37.60 44.24
CA GLU A 571 6.50 38.64 45.08
C GLU A 571 4.98 38.70 44.86
N TYR A 572 4.52 38.55 43.62
CA TYR A 572 3.09 38.51 43.29
C TYR A 572 2.39 37.29 43.93
N ILE A 573 3.05 36.12 43.91
CA ILE A 573 2.54 34.87 44.51
C ILE A 573 2.56 34.94 46.05
N SER A 574 3.64 35.46 46.66
CA SER A 574 3.78 35.55 48.12
C SER A 574 2.86 36.59 48.77
N ALA A 575 2.44 37.61 48.02
CA ALA A 575 1.53 38.67 48.50
C ALA A 575 0.03 38.30 48.42
N SER A 576 -0.29 37.00 48.29
CA SER A 576 -1.65 36.45 48.18
C SER A 576 -2.35 36.68 46.82
N GLY A 577 -1.60 36.89 45.73
CA GLY A 577 -2.12 37.13 44.37
C GLY A 577 -2.48 35.87 43.57
N GLY A 578 -2.54 34.68 44.17
CA GLY A 578 -2.97 33.46 43.48
C GLY A 578 -2.56 32.18 44.21
N LYS A 579 -3.27 31.07 43.94
CA LYS A 579 -2.84 29.71 44.30
C LYS A 579 -2.41 29.00 43.03
N ILE A 580 -1.23 28.38 43.05
CA ILE A 580 -0.79 27.43 42.03
C ILE A 580 -1.35 26.05 42.41
N PHE A 581 -2.09 25.42 41.51
CA PHE A 581 -2.46 24.00 41.65
C PHE A 581 -1.43 23.15 40.88
N GLY A 582 -0.90 22.10 41.52
CA GLY A 582 0.08 21.18 40.91
C GLY A 582 1.30 20.83 41.77
N LEU A 583 1.55 21.52 42.90
CA LEU A 583 2.66 21.15 43.79
C LEU A 583 2.38 19.82 44.51
N PRO A 584 3.36 18.89 44.60
CA PRO A 584 3.21 17.64 45.34
C PRO A 584 2.72 17.92 46.77
N ARG A 585 1.72 17.14 47.24
CA ARG A 585 0.96 17.30 48.49
C ARG A 585 1.78 17.43 49.80
N HIS A 586 3.11 17.38 49.74
CA HIS A 586 3.99 17.30 50.90
C HIS A 586 5.11 18.36 50.94
N LEU A 587 5.16 19.32 50.02
CA LEU A 587 6.13 20.41 50.12
C LEU A 587 5.58 21.52 51.03
N ALA A 588 5.79 21.34 52.34
CA ALA A 588 5.64 22.42 53.30
C ALA A 588 6.81 23.39 53.10
N LEU A 589 6.54 24.54 52.48
CA LEU A 589 7.52 25.64 52.47
C LEU A 589 7.72 26.11 53.91
N SER A 590 8.97 26.07 54.36
CA SER A 590 9.41 26.65 55.63
C SER A 590 8.96 28.11 55.71
N ASN A 591 8.44 28.53 56.86
CA ASN A 591 7.98 29.91 57.11
C ASN A 591 9.07 30.97 56.88
N ASN A 592 10.34 30.59 56.73
CA ASN A 592 11.47 31.50 56.54
C ASN A 592 12.38 31.03 55.39
N ILE A 593 11.93 31.13 54.14
CA ILE A 593 12.89 31.20 53.02
C ILE A 593 13.16 32.68 52.77
N ASP A 594 14.36 33.13 53.14
CA ASP A 594 14.87 34.46 52.82
C ASP A 594 15.33 34.49 51.35
N ILE A 595 14.38 34.77 50.46
CA ILE A 595 14.57 34.78 48.99
C ILE A 595 15.33 36.04 48.52
N LEU A 596 15.59 37.00 49.41
CA LEU A 596 16.39 38.20 49.11
C LEU A 596 17.87 37.92 48.81
N GLN A 597 18.34 36.68 48.97
CA GLN A 597 19.72 36.31 48.66
C GLN A 597 19.98 35.99 47.17
N TYR A 598 18.96 35.92 46.31
CA TYR A 598 19.09 35.56 44.88
C TYR A 598 18.57 36.62 43.90
N THR A 599 18.24 37.82 44.35
CA THR A 599 17.96 38.93 43.45
C THR A 599 19.26 39.67 43.13
N ASP A 600 19.70 39.57 41.87
CA ASP A 600 20.60 40.53 41.25
C ASP A 600 20.16 41.98 41.57
N ASP A 601 21.15 42.85 41.77
CA ASP A 601 20.99 44.25 42.17
C ASP A 601 19.81 44.93 41.45
N PRO A 602 18.90 45.61 42.18
CA PRO A 602 17.77 46.29 41.55
C PRO A 602 18.28 47.37 40.60
N TYR A 603 17.96 47.20 39.32
CA TYR A 603 18.22 48.14 38.25
C TYR A 603 17.54 49.49 38.57
N SER A 604 18.27 50.40 39.21
CA SER A 604 17.73 51.72 39.56
C SER A 604 17.95 52.71 38.41
N TRP A 605 16.84 53.12 37.79
CA TRP A 605 16.77 54.16 36.76
C TRP A 605 17.48 55.47 37.18
N ASP A 606 17.51 55.76 38.49
CA ASP A 606 18.19 56.91 39.07
C ASP A 606 19.73 56.84 39.01
N LEU A 607 20.33 55.64 39.00
CA LEU A 607 21.80 55.49 38.86
C LEU A 607 22.25 55.72 37.41
N GLU A 608 21.44 55.31 36.43
CA GLU A 608 21.68 55.50 34.99
C GLU A 608 21.59 56.99 34.62
N ILE A 609 20.59 57.72 35.16
CA ILE A 609 20.48 59.18 34.99
C ILE A 609 21.66 59.91 35.62
N ARG A 610 22.12 59.50 36.81
CA ARG A 610 23.32 60.08 37.45
C ARG A 610 24.58 59.76 36.66
N ARG A 611 24.76 58.52 36.18
CA ARG A 611 25.90 58.13 35.34
C ARG A 611 25.92 58.89 34.00
N ARG A 612 24.78 59.09 33.34
CA ARG A 612 24.69 59.89 32.10
C ARG A 612 24.95 61.38 32.35
N ARG A 613 24.50 61.93 33.48
CA ARG A 613 24.73 63.33 33.88
C ARG A 613 26.18 63.58 34.33
N ASP A 614 26.86 62.57 34.86
CA ASP A 614 28.29 62.64 35.20
C ASP A 614 29.20 62.40 33.98
N LYS A 615 28.73 61.63 32.97
CA LYS A 615 29.42 61.49 31.67
C LYS A 615 29.40 62.80 30.88
N SER A 616 28.28 63.52 30.88
CA SER A 616 28.16 64.85 30.20
C SER A 616 28.90 66.00 30.92
N ARG A 617 29.61 65.72 32.01
CA ARG A 617 30.45 66.68 32.74
C ARG A 617 31.94 66.33 32.67
N ARG A 618 32.30 65.24 31.98
CA ARG A 618 33.69 64.81 31.74
C ARG A 618 34.08 64.77 30.27
N ASP A 619 33.15 65.08 29.36
CA ASP A 619 33.42 65.64 28.04
C ASP A 619 33.09 67.14 28.08
#